data_AF-A0A7H0GW04-F1
#
_entry.id   AF-A0A7H0GW04-F1
#
_cell.length_a   1.000
_cell.length_b   1.000
_cell.length_c   1.000
_cell.angle_alpha   90.00
_cell.angle_beta   90.00
_cell.angle_gamma   90.00
#
_symmetry.space_group_name_H-M   'P 1'
#
loop_
_entity.id
_entity.type
_entity.pdbx_description
1 polymer ?
#
loop_
_entity_poly.entity_id
_entity_poly.type
_entity_poly.pdbx_seq_one_letter_code
_entity_poly.pdbx_strand_id
1 'polypeptide(L)'
;MTDAQSNIITSEYFDFINTKEFPCVAAKTALTWNQVKCLVVDHMACPKDDAAILKFVYDFVDEYRQSTKLYHSVAIIFKGPEDPNEAQFEEFLWQRLQALSNLDAQRYGYDKRVVSDPNSPDFSFSLKEEAFFIIGLHPGSSRLARRFKYPTLVFNAHAQFEQIRANSRYDGLRNTIRTRDMAFSGSINPMLEDYGQASEVYQYSGKVYDQAWKCPFLSQHAAANHHSAA
;
A
#
# COMPACT_ATOMS: atom_id res chain seq x y z
N MET A 1 -27.54 7.46 -4.96
CA MET A 1 -27.50 6.08 -4.41
C MET A 1 -26.07 5.54 -4.24
N THR A 2 -25.02 6.30 -4.59
CA THR A 2 -23.59 5.90 -4.55
C THR A 2 -22.95 5.95 -3.17
N ASP A 3 -23.40 6.85 -2.30
CA ASP A 3 -22.71 7.12 -1.02
C ASP A 3 -23.05 6.07 0.05
N ALA A 4 -24.30 5.58 0.06
CA ALA A 4 -24.73 4.54 0.99
C ALA A 4 -23.97 3.22 0.76
N GLN A 5 -23.77 2.81 -0.49
CA GLN A 5 -22.98 1.62 -0.82
C GLN A 5 -21.50 1.80 -0.45
N SER A 6 -20.94 2.98 -0.70
CA SER A 6 -19.54 3.29 -0.37
C SER A 6 -19.30 3.27 1.15
N ASN A 7 -20.28 3.73 1.93
CA ASN A 7 -20.24 3.65 3.40
C ASN A 7 -20.29 2.20 3.90
N ILE A 8 -21.10 1.34 3.28
CA ILE A 8 -21.17 -0.09 3.62
C ILE A 8 -19.81 -0.76 3.37
N ILE A 9 -19.22 -0.57 2.18
CA ILE A 9 -17.92 -1.17 1.82
C ILE A 9 -16.81 -0.67 2.75
N THR A 10 -16.84 0.62 3.10
CA THR A 10 -15.88 1.19 4.05
C THR A 10 -16.04 0.58 5.45
N SER A 11 -17.27 0.36 5.90
CA SER A 11 -17.54 -0.34 7.18
C SER A 11 -17.03 -1.78 7.14
N GLU A 12 -17.30 -2.53 6.07
CA GLU A 12 -16.80 -3.89 5.90
C GLU A 12 -15.26 -3.96 5.93
N TYR A 13 -14.57 -2.95 5.38
CA TYR A 13 -13.11 -2.84 5.45
C TYR A 13 -12.61 -2.60 6.88
N PHE A 14 -13.29 -1.74 7.64
CA PHE A 14 -12.96 -1.49 9.05
C PHE A 14 -13.24 -2.71 9.93
N ASP A 15 -14.33 -3.43 9.67
CA ASP A 15 -14.67 -4.69 10.36
C ASP A 15 -13.63 -5.78 10.08
N PHE A 16 -13.15 -5.87 8.84
CA PHE A 16 -12.04 -6.75 8.47
C PHE A 16 -10.78 -6.45 9.29
N ILE A 17 -10.37 -5.19 9.42
CA ILE A 17 -9.21 -4.80 10.25
C ILE A 17 -9.47 -5.08 11.74
N ASN A 18 -10.69 -4.83 12.22
CA ASN A 18 -11.07 -5.00 13.63
C ASN A 18 -11.26 -6.46 14.05
N THR A 19 -11.30 -7.40 13.10
CA THR A 19 -11.37 -8.83 13.38
C THR A 19 -10.26 -9.22 14.36
N LYS A 20 -10.62 -9.94 15.43
CA LYS A 20 -9.73 -10.19 16.57
C LYS A 20 -8.41 -10.82 16.14
N GLU A 21 -8.50 -11.77 15.21
CA GLU A 21 -7.41 -12.56 14.66
C GLU A 21 -6.57 -11.79 13.63
N PHE A 22 -7.04 -10.64 13.13
CA PHE A 22 -6.28 -9.85 12.17
C PHE A 22 -4.92 -9.42 12.76
N PRO A 23 -3.79 -9.77 12.09
CA PRO A 23 -2.48 -9.77 12.73
C PRO A 23 -1.80 -8.40 12.78
N CYS A 24 -2.17 -7.49 11.87
CA CYS A 24 -1.48 -6.21 11.72
C CYS A 24 -1.86 -5.22 12.84
N VAL A 25 -1.00 -5.13 13.85
CA VAL A 25 -1.14 -4.18 14.97
C VAL A 25 -1.20 -2.73 14.46
N ALA A 26 -0.33 -2.37 13.52
CA ALA A 26 -0.24 -1.02 12.97
C ALA A 26 -1.56 -0.57 12.31
N ALA A 27 -2.20 -1.45 11.54
CA ALA A 27 -3.51 -1.18 10.93
C ALA A 27 -4.61 -0.99 11.99
N LYS A 28 -4.63 -1.82 13.04
CA LYS A 28 -5.58 -1.65 14.16
C LYS A 28 -5.36 -0.34 14.90
N THR A 29 -4.12 0.07 15.12
CA THR A 29 -3.78 1.36 15.72
C THR A 29 -4.20 2.52 14.83
N ALA A 30 -3.90 2.46 13.52
CA ALA A 30 -4.33 3.46 12.54
C ALA A 30 -5.85 3.67 12.58
N LEU A 31 -6.61 2.57 12.60
CA LEU A 31 -8.07 2.62 12.65
C LEU A 31 -8.57 3.21 13.97
N THR A 32 -8.01 2.78 15.10
CA THR A 32 -8.37 3.30 16.43
C THR A 32 -8.12 4.81 16.54
N TRP A 33 -7.07 5.30 15.89
CA TRP A 33 -6.71 6.73 15.88
C TRP A 33 -7.39 7.53 14.77
N ASN A 34 -8.28 6.91 13.99
CA ASN A 34 -8.97 7.51 12.85
C ASN A 34 -8.00 8.06 11.78
N GLN A 35 -6.92 7.33 11.53
CA GLN A 35 -5.84 7.70 10.62
C GLN A 35 -5.88 6.93 9.29
N VAL A 36 -6.93 6.12 9.07
CA VAL A 36 -7.20 5.42 7.81
C VAL A 36 -8.26 6.18 7.03
N LYS A 37 -7.91 6.73 5.87
CA LYS A 37 -8.86 7.36 4.95
C LYS A 37 -9.24 6.37 3.86
N CYS A 38 -10.53 6.25 3.54
CA CYS A 38 -11.01 5.32 2.52
C CYS A 38 -11.66 6.08 1.36
N LEU A 39 -11.37 5.63 0.14
CA LEU A 39 -12.10 6.01 -1.06
C LEU A 39 -12.60 4.73 -1.73
N VAL A 40 -13.91 4.64 -1.94
CA VAL A 40 -14.51 3.56 -2.72
C VAL A 40 -14.70 4.03 -4.16
N VAL A 41 -14.13 3.30 -5.10
CA VAL A 41 -14.22 3.56 -6.54
C VAL A 41 -14.79 2.34 -7.25
N ASP A 42 -14.98 2.43 -8.57
CA ASP A 42 -15.55 1.32 -9.32
C ASP A 42 -14.49 0.25 -9.65
N HIS A 43 -14.46 -0.25 -10.88
CA HIS A 43 -13.59 -1.36 -11.29
C HIS A 43 -12.09 -1.00 -11.36
N MET A 44 -11.24 -1.84 -10.77
CA MET A 44 -9.79 -1.66 -10.68
C MET A 44 -9.07 -1.56 -12.03
N ALA A 45 -9.59 -2.20 -13.08
CA ALA A 45 -9.06 -2.11 -14.44
C ALA A 45 -9.48 -0.85 -15.23
N CYS A 46 -10.38 0.00 -14.70
CA CYS A 46 -11.00 1.09 -15.46
C CYS A 46 -10.41 2.48 -15.12
N PRO A 47 -9.79 3.22 -16.06
CA PRO A 47 -9.10 4.49 -15.78
C PRO A 47 -10.02 5.63 -15.32
N LYS A 48 -11.34 5.47 -15.39
CA LYS A 48 -12.31 6.55 -15.14
C LYS A 48 -12.17 7.25 -13.78
N ASP A 49 -11.71 6.52 -12.76
CA ASP A 49 -11.58 7.02 -11.39
C ASP A 49 -10.17 7.54 -11.06
N ASP A 50 -9.20 7.48 -11.99
CA ASP A 50 -7.79 7.85 -11.73
C ASP A 50 -7.64 9.27 -11.19
N ALA A 51 -8.36 10.24 -11.78
CA ALA A 51 -8.31 11.62 -11.35
C ALA A 51 -8.87 11.81 -9.92
N ALA A 52 -9.92 11.05 -9.56
CA ALA A 52 -10.50 11.08 -8.22
C ALA A 52 -9.57 10.42 -7.20
N ILE A 53 -8.93 9.30 -7.55
CA ILE A 53 -7.93 8.62 -6.73
C ILE A 53 -6.75 9.54 -6.45
N LEU A 54 -6.17 10.15 -7.49
CA LEU A 54 -5.04 11.07 -7.32
C LEU A 54 -5.41 12.26 -6.45
N LYS A 55 -6.57 12.90 -6.71
CA LYS A 55 -7.03 14.01 -5.87
C LYS A 55 -7.13 13.57 -4.39
N PHE A 56 -7.72 12.42 -4.12
CA PHE A 56 -7.88 11.91 -2.76
C PHE A 56 -6.53 11.62 -2.08
N VAL A 57 -5.58 11.00 -2.79
CA VAL A 57 -4.22 10.78 -2.30
C VAL A 57 -3.50 12.10 -2.06
N TYR A 58 -3.66 13.08 -2.96
CA TYR A 58 -3.03 14.39 -2.83
C TYR A 58 -3.55 15.18 -1.63
N ASP A 59 -4.86 15.15 -1.40
CA ASP A 59 -5.48 15.78 -0.22
C ASP A 59 -4.97 15.10 1.06
N PHE A 60 -4.86 13.77 1.06
CA PHE A 60 -4.25 13.02 2.15
C PHE A 60 -2.79 13.41 2.41
N VAL A 61 -1.98 13.55 1.37
CA VAL A 61 -0.57 13.95 1.50
C VAL A 61 -0.46 15.34 2.15
N ASP A 62 -1.32 16.28 1.78
CA ASP A 62 -1.33 17.62 2.37
C ASP A 62 -1.72 17.59 3.86
N GLU A 63 -2.73 16.78 4.22
CA GLU A 63 -3.14 16.58 5.62
C GLU A 63 -2.02 15.89 6.42
N TYR A 64 -1.43 14.83 5.86
CA TYR A 64 -0.37 14.03 6.48
C TYR A 64 0.87 14.87 6.79
N ARG A 65 1.32 15.72 5.84
CA ARG A 65 2.50 16.59 6.02
C ARG A 65 2.35 17.60 7.16
N GLN A 66 1.12 17.93 7.55
CA GLN A 66 0.82 18.83 8.66
C GLN A 66 0.62 18.08 9.99
N SER A 67 0.57 16.74 9.96
CA SER A 67 0.25 15.92 11.12
C SER A 67 1.51 15.48 11.87
N THR A 68 1.44 15.47 13.20
CA THR A 68 2.48 14.91 14.07
C THR A 68 2.18 13.47 14.50
N LYS A 69 1.07 12.88 14.03
CA LYS A 69 0.63 11.54 14.40
C LYS A 69 1.27 10.46 13.52
N LEU A 70 1.42 9.26 14.06
CA LEU A 70 1.86 8.09 13.30
C LEU A 70 0.67 7.32 12.70
N TYR A 71 0.96 6.36 11.82
CA TYR A 71 0.02 5.40 11.22
C TYR A 71 -1.06 5.99 10.29
N HIS A 72 -0.67 6.88 9.38
CA HIS A 72 -1.55 7.41 8.35
C HIS A 72 -1.55 6.48 7.12
N SER A 73 -2.75 6.14 6.64
CA SER A 73 -2.89 5.38 5.41
C SER A 73 -4.13 5.77 4.61
N VAL A 74 -4.04 5.52 3.30
CA VAL A 74 -5.17 5.64 2.36
C VAL A 74 -5.50 4.26 1.84
N ALA A 75 -6.76 3.85 1.94
CA ALA A 75 -7.28 2.65 1.31
C ALA A 75 -8.16 3.03 0.11
N ILE A 76 -7.71 2.69 -1.10
CA ILE A 76 -8.53 2.77 -2.31
C ILE A 76 -9.17 1.41 -2.52
N ILE A 77 -10.48 1.34 -2.33
CA ILE A 77 -11.26 0.11 -2.38
C ILE A 77 -12.05 0.08 -3.69
N PHE A 78 -11.84 -0.96 -4.49
CA PHE A 78 -12.46 -1.12 -5.80
C PHE A 78 -13.66 -2.05 -5.71
N LYS A 79 -14.80 -1.67 -6.29
CA LYS A 79 -16.00 -2.53 -6.33
C LYS A 79 -15.80 -3.81 -7.14
N GLY A 80 -14.84 -3.81 -8.07
CA GLY A 80 -14.44 -4.98 -8.84
C GLY A 80 -12.96 -4.93 -9.23
N PRO A 81 -12.40 -6.02 -9.77
CA PRO A 81 -13.09 -7.26 -10.16
C PRO A 81 -13.64 -8.06 -8.98
N GLU A 82 -14.69 -8.84 -9.23
CA GLU A 82 -15.17 -9.86 -8.29
C GLU A 82 -14.23 -11.07 -8.36
N ASP A 83 -13.85 -11.59 -7.19
CA ASP A 83 -13.06 -12.82 -7.04
C ASP A 83 -11.80 -12.96 -7.93
N PRO A 84 -10.93 -11.93 -8.06
CA PRO A 84 -9.70 -12.07 -8.83
C PRO A 84 -8.76 -13.09 -8.17
N ASN A 85 -8.17 -13.97 -8.99
CA ASN A 85 -7.00 -14.73 -8.57
C ASN A 85 -5.77 -13.80 -8.42
N GLU A 86 -4.69 -14.31 -7.82
CA GLU A 86 -3.49 -13.50 -7.55
C GLU A 86 -2.86 -12.90 -8.81
N ALA A 87 -2.86 -13.62 -9.94
CA ALA A 87 -2.30 -13.12 -11.19
C ALA A 87 -3.12 -11.97 -11.79
N GLN A 88 -4.45 -12.10 -11.79
CA GLN A 88 -5.36 -11.05 -12.26
C GLN A 88 -5.29 -9.81 -11.38
N PHE A 89 -5.28 -9.99 -10.06
CA PHE A 89 -5.15 -8.87 -9.13
C PHE A 89 -3.82 -8.13 -9.32
N GLU A 90 -2.72 -8.85 -9.48
CA GLU A 90 -1.39 -8.28 -9.73
C GLU A 90 -1.33 -7.46 -11.02
N GLU A 91 -1.91 -7.98 -12.11
CA GLU A 91 -2.00 -7.26 -13.38
C GLU A 91 -2.72 -5.92 -13.20
N PHE A 92 -3.89 -5.92 -12.55
CA PHE A 92 -4.65 -4.70 -12.29
C PHE A 92 -3.96 -3.76 -11.30
N LEU A 93 -3.26 -4.30 -10.29
CA LEU A 93 -2.44 -3.52 -9.37
C LEU A 93 -1.39 -2.74 -10.13
N TRP A 94 -0.57 -3.41 -10.93
CA TRP A 94 0.51 -2.75 -11.65
C TRP A 94 -0.01 -1.81 -12.74
N GLN A 95 -1.09 -2.19 -13.46
CA GLN A 95 -1.75 -1.31 -14.41
C GLN A 95 -2.22 -0.01 -13.73
N ARG A 96 -2.84 -0.12 -12.55
CA ARG A 96 -3.33 1.06 -11.82
C ARG A 96 -2.19 1.92 -11.28
N LEU A 97 -1.17 1.31 -10.66
CA LEU A 97 -0.01 2.04 -10.16
C LEU A 97 0.73 2.78 -11.29
N GLN A 98 0.89 2.15 -12.44
CA GLN A 98 1.49 2.78 -13.61
C GLN A 98 0.66 3.97 -14.09
N ALA A 99 -0.66 3.82 -14.22
CA ALA A 99 -1.55 4.89 -14.67
C ALA A 99 -1.52 6.09 -13.73
N LEU A 100 -1.61 5.86 -12.41
CA LEU A 100 -1.55 6.89 -11.39
C LEU A 100 -0.18 7.61 -11.41
N SER A 101 0.92 6.86 -11.49
CA SER A 101 2.27 7.43 -11.55
C SER A 101 2.51 8.27 -12.80
N ASN A 102 2.02 7.83 -13.97
CA ASN A 102 2.13 8.59 -15.22
C ASN A 102 1.39 9.93 -15.17
N LEU A 103 0.24 9.96 -14.51
CA LEU A 103 -0.56 11.18 -14.33
C LEU A 103 0.06 12.11 -13.26
N ASP A 104 0.62 11.55 -12.19
CA ASP A 104 1.34 12.30 -11.16
C ASP A 104 2.60 12.97 -11.70
N ALA A 105 3.38 12.25 -12.51
CA ALA A 105 4.61 12.74 -13.14
C ALA A 105 4.42 13.98 -14.04
N GLN A 106 3.19 14.25 -14.50
CA GLN A 106 2.87 15.46 -15.26
C GLN A 106 2.85 16.72 -14.39
N ARG A 107 2.79 16.57 -13.06
CA ARG A 107 2.57 17.66 -12.10
C ARG A 107 3.60 17.70 -10.99
N TYR A 108 4.09 16.55 -10.55
CA TYR A 108 4.96 16.43 -9.38
C TYR A 108 6.24 15.64 -9.72
N GLY A 109 7.26 15.84 -8.88
CA GLY A 109 8.47 15.02 -8.89
C GLY A 109 8.29 13.72 -8.10
N TYR A 110 9.32 12.88 -8.15
CA TYR A 110 9.43 11.74 -7.25
C TYR A 110 9.87 12.20 -5.86
N ASP A 111 9.49 11.47 -4.81
CA ASP A 111 10.02 11.69 -3.47
C ASP A 111 11.54 11.49 -3.46
N LYS A 112 12.28 12.51 -3.02
CA LYS A 112 13.74 12.55 -3.03
C LYS A 112 14.39 11.60 -2.02
N ARG A 113 13.62 11.02 -1.10
CA ARG A 113 14.09 10.11 -0.05
C ARG A 113 14.22 8.66 -0.53
N VAL A 114 13.66 8.34 -1.69
CA VAL A 114 13.59 6.97 -2.24
C VAL A 114 14.03 6.96 -3.70
N VAL A 115 14.26 5.78 -4.24
CA VAL A 115 14.68 5.58 -5.64
C VAL A 115 13.48 5.18 -6.50
N SER A 116 13.42 5.67 -7.74
CA SER A 116 12.30 5.37 -8.66
C SER A 116 12.46 4.10 -9.48
N ASP A 117 13.63 3.46 -9.44
CA ASP A 117 13.92 2.17 -10.10
C ASP A 117 13.34 1.01 -9.27
N PRO A 118 12.35 0.26 -9.77
CA PRO A 118 11.72 -0.84 -9.04
C PRO A 118 12.67 -2.01 -8.73
N ASN A 119 13.86 -2.07 -9.32
CA ASN A 119 14.85 -3.10 -8.99
C ASN A 119 15.74 -2.70 -7.80
N SER A 120 15.70 -1.44 -7.37
CA SER A 120 16.47 -0.96 -6.24
C SER A 120 15.90 -1.47 -4.92
N PRO A 121 16.74 -1.90 -3.94
CA PRO A 121 16.28 -2.16 -2.58
C PRO A 121 15.72 -0.91 -1.88
N ASP A 122 16.11 0.28 -2.34
CA ASP A 122 15.64 1.59 -1.84
C ASP A 122 14.45 2.14 -2.64
N PHE A 123 13.78 1.30 -3.42
CA PHE A 123 12.57 1.68 -4.14
C PHE A 123 11.41 1.91 -3.18
N SER A 124 10.62 2.96 -3.42
CA SER A 124 9.23 3.02 -2.96
C SER A 124 8.39 3.80 -3.94
N PHE A 125 7.14 3.38 -4.13
CA PHE A 125 6.21 4.07 -5.01
C PHE A 125 5.92 5.49 -4.51
N SER A 126 5.99 6.50 -5.37
CA SER A 126 5.75 7.90 -4.99
C SER A 126 4.57 8.50 -5.73
N LEU A 127 3.77 9.29 -5.01
CA LEU A 127 2.80 10.23 -5.56
C LEU A 127 2.92 11.57 -4.84
N LYS A 128 2.85 12.69 -5.57
CA LYS A 128 2.96 14.04 -5.00
C LYS A 128 4.23 14.24 -4.16
N GLU A 129 5.36 13.72 -4.64
CA GLU A 129 6.65 13.75 -3.92
C GLU A 129 6.59 13.10 -2.52
N GLU A 130 5.69 12.14 -2.30
CA GLU A 130 5.60 11.37 -1.06
C GLU A 130 5.65 9.86 -1.37
N ALA A 131 6.58 9.16 -0.74
CA ALA A 131 6.76 7.73 -0.86
C ALA A 131 5.73 6.94 -0.05
N PHE A 132 5.25 5.86 -0.65
CA PHE A 132 4.23 4.98 -0.13
C PHE A 132 4.67 3.53 -0.21
N PHE A 133 4.52 2.84 0.91
CA PHE A 133 4.50 1.40 0.94
C PHE A 133 3.10 0.89 0.60
N ILE A 134 2.96 0.13 -0.49
CA ILE A 134 1.65 -0.33 -0.96
C ILE A 134 1.36 -1.76 -0.52
N ILE A 135 0.17 -1.96 0.04
CA ILE A 135 -0.35 -3.29 0.37
C ILE A 135 -1.59 -3.55 -0.49
N GLY A 136 -1.54 -4.60 -1.29
CA GLY A 136 -2.67 -5.15 -2.01
C GLY A 136 -3.47 -6.14 -1.18
N LEU A 137 -4.79 -6.01 -1.20
CA LEU A 137 -5.76 -6.94 -0.61
C LEU A 137 -6.75 -7.37 -1.70
N HIS A 138 -7.16 -8.64 -1.72
CA HIS A 138 -8.19 -9.14 -2.64
C HIS A 138 -8.78 -10.48 -2.15
N PRO A 139 -10.01 -10.84 -2.55
CA PRO A 139 -10.70 -12.03 -2.03
C PRO A 139 -10.02 -13.35 -2.43
N GLY A 140 -9.23 -13.36 -3.51
CA GLY A 140 -8.47 -14.52 -3.96
C GLY A 140 -7.06 -14.67 -3.35
N SER A 141 -6.67 -13.85 -2.36
CA SER A 141 -5.33 -13.91 -1.78
C SER A 141 -5.06 -15.25 -1.08
N SER A 142 -3.89 -15.84 -1.32
CA SER A 142 -3.41 -17.02 -0.59
C SER A 142 -3.23 -16.74 0.92
N ARG A 143 -2.86 -15.51 1.29
CA ARG A 143 -2.70 -15.08 2.68
C ARG A 143 -4.00 -14.54 3.24
N LEU A 144 -4.47 -15.09 4.36
CA LEU A 144 -5.70 -14.67 5.03
C LEU A 144 -5.65 -13.20 5.48
N ALA A 145 -4.49 -12.71 5.93
CA ALA A 145 -4.26 -11.29 6.26
C ALA A 145 -4.48 -10.33 5.08
N ARG A 146 -4.51 -10.82 3.85
CA ARG A 146 -4.75 -10.02 2.64
C ARG A 146 -6.08 -10.35 1.95
N ARG A 147 -6.88 -11.25 2.54
CA ARG A 147 -8.14 -11.74 1.97
C ARG A 147 -9.33 -10.88 2.37
N PHE A 148 -9.31 -9.62 1.93
CA PHE A 148 -10.47 -8.74 2.07
C PHE A 148 -11.45 -8.94 0.89
N LYS A 149 -12.75 -8.75 1.13
CA LYS A 149 -13.84 -9.02 0.18
C LYS A 149 -13.73 -8.25 -1.15
N TYR A 150 -13.12 -7.06 -1.12
CA TYR A 150 -12.94 -6.20 -2.30
C TYR A 150 -11.46 -5.99 -2.61
N PRO A 151 -11.06 -5.94 -3.89
CA PRO A 151 -9.73 -5.50 -4.27
C PRO A 151 -9.43 -4.12 -3.67
N THR A 152 -8.29 -3.99 -2.99
CA THR A 152 -7.92 -2.76 -2.28
C THR A 152 -6.44 -2.49 -2.42
N LEU A 153 -6.09 -1.23 -2.68
CA LEU A 153 -4.72 -0.73 -2.60
C LEU A 153 -4.59 0.17 -1.37
N VAL A 154 -3.77 -0.24 -0.41
CA VAL A 154 -3.50 0.54 0.81
C VAL A 154 -2.15 1.22 0.67
N PHE A 155 -2.16 2.55 0.60
CA PHE A 155 -0.99 3.41 0.56
C PHE A 155 -0.62 3.81 1.99
N ASN A 156 0.50 3.28 2.49
CA ASN A 156 1.02 3.61 3.82
C ASN A 156 2.20 4.57 3.66
N ALA A 157 2.21 5.70 4.37
CA ALA A 157 3.28 6.67 4.25
C ALA A 157 4.63 6.05 4.67
N HIS A 158 5.59 5.98 3.74
CA HIS A 158 6.86 5.27 3.93
C HIS A 158 7.68 5.85 5.10
N ALA A 159 7.73 7.18 5.22
CA ALA A 159 8.49 7.85 6.27
C ALA A 159 8.04 7.47 7.69
N GLN A 160 6.76 7.15 7.89
CA GLN A 160 6.27 6.70 9.20
C GLN A 160 6.79 5.31 9.54
N PHE A 161 6.92 4.43 8.55
CA PHE A 161 7.48 3.11 8.73
C PHE A 161 8.96 3.20 9.15
N GLU A 162 9.74 4.05 8.49
CA GLU A 162 11.14 4.30 8.85
C GLU A 162 11.28 4.89 10.27
N GLN A 163 10.40 5.81 10.66
CA GLN A 163 10.35 6.31 12.03
C GLN A 163 10.04 5.20 13.05
N ILE A 164 9.08 4.32 12.76
CA ILE A 164 8.74 3.19 13.64
C ILE A 164 9.92 2.21 13.73
N ARG A 165 10.66 1.98 12.64
CA ARG A 165 11.86 1.13 12.62
C ARG A 165 13.01 1.69 13.44
N ALA A 166 13.25 3.00 13.36
CA ALA A 166 14.29 3.67 14.13
C ALA A 166 14.01 3.64 15.65
N ASN A 167 12.78 3.36 16.06
CA ASN A 167 12.43 3.22 17.47
C ASN A 167 12.87 1.84 18.02
N SER A 168 13.48 1.84 19.19
CA SER A 168 13.95 0.64 19.92
C SER A 168 12.87 -0.39 20.28
N ARG A 169 11.59 -0.11 20.01
CA ARG A 169 10.45 -1.00 20.22
C ARG A 169 10.05 -1.80 18.97
N TYR A 170 10.70 -1.55 17.83
CA TYR A 170 10.37 -2.20 16.57
C TYR A 170 10.46 -3.73 16.65
N ASP A 171 11.50 -4.27 17.28
CA ASP A 171 11.70 -5.72 17.37
C ASP A 171 10.58 -6.43 18.13
N GLY A 172 10.09 -5.82 19.22
CA GLY A 172 8.95 -6.33 19.97
C GLY A 172 7.64 -6.32 19.16
N LEU A 173 7.41 -5.23 18.42
CA LEU A 173 6.27 -5.12 17.51
C LEU A 173 6.35 -6.16 16.38
N ARG A 174 7.52 -6.29 15.75
CA ARG A 174 7.79 -7.26 14.68
C ARG A 174 7.54 -8.69 15.15
N ASN A 175 8.06 -9.07 16.30
CA ASN A 175 7.86 -10.41 16.87
C ASN A 175 6.37 -10.68 17.17
N THR A 176 5.66 -9.68 17.71
CA THR A 176 4.22 -9.80 17.95
C THR A 176 3.44 -10.03 16.66
N ILE A 177 3.75 -9.27 15.60
CA ILE A 177 3.08 -9.43 14.29
C ILE A 177 3.42 -10.79 13.68
N ARG A 178 4.68 -11.24 13.74
CA ARG A 178 5.10 -12.57 13.25
C ARG A 178 4.32 -13.71 13.90
N THR A 179 4.17 -13.69 15.23
CA THR A 179 3.38 -14.71 15.95
C THR A 179 1.92 -14.69 15.51
N ARG A 180 1.32 -13.51 15.35
CA ARG A 180 -0.06 -13.38 14.90
C ARG A 180 -0.25 -13.79 13.44
N ASP A 181 0.69 -13.45 12.56
CA ASP A 181 0.69 -13.84 11.16
C ASP A 181 0.77 -15.36 11.01
N MET A 182 1.66 -16.02 11.75
CA MET A 182 1.73 -17.48 11.77
C MET A 182 0.40 -18.09 12.21
N ALA A 183 -0.19 -17.57 13.29
CA ALA A 183 -1.48 -18.06 13.79
C ALA A 183 -2.65 -17.80 12.82
N PHE A 184 -2.65 -16.67 12.11
CA PHE A 184 -3.77 -16.25 11.27
C PHE A 184 -3.65 -16.71 9.82
N SER A 185 -2.46 -16.68 9.24
CA SER A 185 -2.20 -16.94 7.82
C SER A 185 -1.35 -18.20 7.58
N GLY A 186 -0.97 -18.93 8.64
CA GLY A 186 -0.13 -20.14 8.54
C GLY A 186 1.30 -19.88 8.07
N SER A 187 1.70 -18.61 7.96
CA SER A 187 3.00 -18.17 7.47
C SER A 187 3.32 -16.76 7.98
N ILE A 188 4.60 -16.47 8.18
CA ILE A 188 5.06 -15.12 8.51
C ILE A 188 4.90 -14.23 7.26
N ASN A 189 4.52 -12.97 7.44
CA ASN A 189 4.56 -12.01 6.35
C ASN A 189 6.00 -11.80 5.88
N PRO A 190 6.34 -12.07 4.60
CA PRO A 190 7.69 -11.87 4.07
C PRO A 190 8.25 -10.46 4.32
N MET A 191 7.36 -9.47 4.45
CA MET A 191 7.67 -8.09 4.87
C MET A 191 8.43 -7.97 6.18
N LEU A 192 8.21 -8.92 7.08
CA LEU A 192 8.81 -8.94 8.40
C LEU A 192 10.06 -9.81 8.41
N GLU A 193 10.47 -10.43 7.30
CA GLU A 193 11.66 -11.29 7.24
C GLU A 193 12.92 -10.47 6.98
N ASP A 194 13.02 -9.68 5.92
CA ASP A 194 14.26 -8.97 5.57
C ASP A 194 14.03 -7.66 4.80
N TYR A 195 13.46 -6.64 5.46
CA TYR A 195 13.24 -5.32 4.86
C TYR A 195 14.57 -4.64 4.47
N GLY A 196 14.65 -4.12 3.23
CA GLY A 196 15.81 -3.42 2.69
C GLY A 196 16.86 -4.29 2.00
N GLN A 197 16.67 -5.61 1.93
CA GLN A 197 17.55 -6.52 1.16
C GLN A 197 17.10 -6.69 -0.29
N ALA A 198 15.81 -6.51 -0.55
CA ALA A 198 15.20 -6.57 -1.87
C ALA A 198 14.15 -5.48 -2.01
N SER A 199 13.87 -5.08 -3.25
CA SER A 199 12.85 -4.10 -3.56
C SER A 199 11.49 -4.47 -2.97
N GLU A 200 10.75 -3.49 -2.47
CA GLU A 200 9.42 -3.72 -1.92
C GLU A 200 8.36 -4.12 -2.95
N VAL A 201 8.63 -3.98 -4.26
CA VAL A 201 7.70 -4.37 -5.33
C VAL A 201 7.26 -5.84 -5.25
N TYR A 202 8.13 -6.71 -4.73
CA TYR A 202 7.85 -8.14 -4.52
C TYR A 202 6.79 -8.39 -3.44
N GLN A 203 6.31 -7.33 -2.77
CA GLN A 203 5.46 -7.44 -1.61
C GLN A 203 4.11 -6.74 -1.79
N TYR A 204 3.98 -5.92 -2.83
CA TYR A 204 2.78 -5.12 -3.08
C TYR A 204 1.55 -5.99 -3.32
N SER A 205 1.58 -6.88 -4.32
CA SER A 205 0.44 -7.77 -4.63
C SER A 205 0.18 -8.82 -3.55
N GLY A 206 1.24 -9.30 -2.90
CA GLY A 206 1.18 -10.39 -1.92
C GLY A 206 1.27 -11.78 -2.53
N LYS A 207 1.40 -11.85 -3.87
CA LYS A 207 1.76 -13.05 -4.61
C LYS A 207 3.20 -13.46 -4.31
N VAL A 208 3.48 -14.75 -4.33
CA VAL A 208 4.84 -15.29 -4.26
C VAL A 208 5.46 -15.26 -5.65
N TYR A 209 6.65 -14.70 -5.75
CA TYR A 209 7.41 -14.60 -6.99
C TYR A 209 8.55 -15.60 -7.06
N ASP A 210 8.88 -16.03 -8.27
CA ASP A 210 10.14 -16.70 -8.55
C ASP A 210 11.26 -15.69 -8.83
N GLN A 211 12.48 -16.18 -9.02
CA GLN A 211 13.65 -15.35 -9.33
C GLN A 211 13.64 -14.76 -10.75
N ALA A 212 12.74 -15.22 -11.62
CA ALA A 212 12.65 -14.75 -13.01
C ALA A 212 11.71 -13.54 -13.16
N TRP A 213 10.81 -13.33 -12.21
CA TRP A 213 9.88 -12.21 -12.25
C TRP A 213 10.59 -10.86 -12.21
N LYS A 214 10.07 -9.93 -13.03
CA LYS A 214 10.50 -8.54 -13.09
C LYS A 214 9.29 -7.64 -12.91
N CYS A 215 9.46 -6.56 -12.15
CA CYS A 215 8.42 -5.57 -11.97
C CYS A 215 8.13 -4.87 -13.31
N PRO A 216 6.84 -4.79 -13.74
CA PRO A 216 6.47 -4.12 -14.98
C PRO A 216 6.41 -2.60 -14.86
N PHE A 217 6.57 -2.05 -13.65
CA PHE A 217 6.49 -0.62 -13.39
C PHE A 217 7.68 0.12 -14.01
N LEU A 218 7.41 1.26 -14.63
CA LEU A 218 8.40 2.16 -15.20
C LEU A 218 8.05 3.60 -14.81
N SER A 219 8.85 4.20 -13.92
CA SER A 219 8.62 5.59 -13.52
C SER A 219 8.84 6.56 -14.69
N GLN A 220 7.89 7.48 -14.88
CA GLN A 220 7.99 8.59 -15.85
C GLN A 220 8.36 9.93 -15.19
N HIS A 221 8.58 9.94 -13.88
CA HIS A 221 9.05 11.13 -13.18
C HIS A 221 10.44 11.49 -13.69
N ALA A 222 10.70 12.78 -13.90
CA ALA A 222 12.02 13.25 -14.28
C ALA A 222 13.04 12.71 -13.26
N ALA A 223 14.14 12.14 -13.75
CA ALA A 223 15.21 11.65 -12.90
C ALA A 223 15.67 12.79 -11.98
N ALA A 224 15.49 12.62 -10.67
CA ALA A 224 16.12 13.51 -9.72
C ALA A 224 17.63 13.33 -9.91
N ASN A 225 18.34 14.39 -10.29
CA ASN A 225 19.80 14.40 -10.24
C ASN A 225 20.19 14.20 -8.77
N HIS A 226 20.43 12.95 -8.37
CA HIS A 226 21.00 12.64 -7.08
C HIS A 226 22.45 13.12 -7.09
N HIS A 227 22.66 14.36 -6.68
CA HIS A 227 23.95 14.74 -6.12
C HIS A 227 24.06 13.99 -4.80
N SER A 228 24.83 12.90 -4.81
CA SER A 228 25.35 12.29 -3.60
C SER A 228 26.05 13.37 -2.79
N ALA A 229 25.47 13.74 -1.64
CA ALA A 229 26.18 14.50 -0.65
C ALA A 229 27.30 13.61 -0.12
N ALA A 230 28.54 14.07 -0.32
CA ALA A 230 29.75 13.51 0.29
C ALA A 230 29.77 13.75 1.81
#